data_AF-A0A2K8P4E9-F1
#
_entry.id   AF-A0A2K8P4E9-F1
#
_cell.length_a   1.000
_cell.length_b   1.000
_cell.length_c   1.000
_cell.angle_alpha   90.00
_cell.angle_beta   90.00
_cell.angle_gamma   90.00
#
_symmetry.space_group_name_H-M   'P 1'
#
loop_
_entity.id
_entity.type
_entity.pdbx_description
1 polymer ?
#
loop_
_entity_poly.entity_id
_entity_poly.type
_entity_poly.pdbx_seq_one_letter_code
_entity_poly.pdbx_strand_id
1 'polypeptide(L)' 'MNKVISVKISDIAPFGAFAIFELDGKQYKGLIHISEIANTFVNDINDFVKVGQDVEVLILELNDEKAQAKLSIKKVNA' A
#
# COMPACT_ATOMS: atom_id res chain seq x y z
N MET A 1 -16.87 -2.66 -3.48
CA MET A 1 -16.69 -1.88 -2.23
C MET A 1 -15.21 -1.69 -2.05
N ASN A 2 -14.72 -0.45 -2.01
CA ASN A 2 -13.30 -0.20 -1.74
C ASN A 2 -13.09 -0.38 -0.23
N LYS A 3 -12.18 -1.27 0.18
CA LYS A 3 -11.94 -1.60 1.59
C LYS A 3 -10.66 -0.90 2.06
N VAL A 4 -10.75 -0.15 3.16
CA VAL A 4 -9.58 0.41 3.85
C VAL A 4 -9.06 -0.64 4.82
N ILE A 5 -7.75 -0.87 4.81
CA ILE A 5 -7.05 -1.79 5.69
C ILE A 5 -5.76 -1.14 6.22
N SER A 6 -5.32 -1.55 7.40
CA SER A 6 -4.00 -1.22 7.90
C SER A 6 -3.00 -2.24 7.37
N VAL A 7 -1.91 -1.76 6.76
CA VAL A 7 -0.85 -2.59 6.18
C VAL A 7 0.49 -2.19 6.74
N LYS A 8 1.42 -3.13 6.82
CA LYS A 8 2.77 -2.87 7.30
C LYS A 8 3.74 -2.77 6.13
N ILE A 9 4.43 -1.64 6.01
CA ILE A 9 5.46 -1.47 4.98
C ILE A 9 6.60 -2.44 5.26
N SER A 10 6.92 -3.27 4.27
CA SER A 10 8.00 -4.25 4.35
C SER A 10 9.23 -3.79 3.59
N ASP A 11 9.05 -3.07 2.49
CA ASP A 11 10.14 -2.64 1.62
C ASP A 11 9.75 -1.36 0.86
N ILE A 12 10.74 -0.58 0.44
CA ILE A 12 10.54 0.66 -0.31
C ILE A 12 11.45 0.63 -1.53
N ALA A 13 10.86 0.86 -2.70
CA ALA A 13 11.55 0.96 -3.98
C ALA A 13 11.39 2.37 -4.58
N PRO A 14 12.23 2.77 -5.54
CA PRO A 14 12.15 4.10 -6.17
C PRO A 14 10.82 4.40 -6.85
N PHE A 15 10.05 3.35 -7.22
CA PHE A 15 8.75 3.47 -7.91
C PHE A 15 7.55 3.26 -6.98
N GLY A 16 7.75 2.95 -5.70
CA GLY A 16 6.65 2.66 -4.78
C GLY A 16 7.07 1.99 -3.47
N ALA A 17 6.09 1.61 -2.67
CA ALA A 17 6.30 0.90 -1.40
C ALA A 17 5.60 -0.45 -1.42
N PHE A 18 6.26 -1.45 -0.87
CA PHE A 18 5.71 -2.77 -0.65
C PHE A 18 5.19 -2.90 0.77
N ALA A 19 3.99 -3.43 0.91
CA ALA A 19 3.36 -3.68 2.19
C ALA A 19 2.95 -5.14 2.31
N ILE A 20 2.80 -5.62 3.53
CA ILE A 20 2.20 -6.92 3.83
C ILE A 20 1.01 -6.71 4.74
N PHE A 21 -0.01 -7.52 4.53
CA PHE A 21 -1.21 -7.52 5.37
C PHE A 21 -1.88 -8.88 5.36
N GLU A 22 -2.73 -9.10 6.35
CA GLU A 22 -3.58 -10.27 6.42
C GLU A 22 -5.02 -9.87 6.10
N LEU A 23 -5.66 -10.66 5.25
CA LEU A 23 -7.06 -10.50 4.89
C LEU A 23 -7.70 -11.88 4.86
N ASP A 24 -8.80 -12.05 5.59
CA ASP A 24 -9.53 -13.33 5.66
C ASP A 24 -8.62 -14.54 6.03
N GLY A 25 -7.63 -14.31 6.90
CA GLY A 25 -6.68 -15.33 7.37
C GLY A 25 -5.60 -15.73 6.35
N LYS A 26 -5.48 -15.01 5.23
CA LYS A 26 -4.42 -15.18 4.23
C LYS A 26 -3.50 -13.97 4.21
N GLN A 27 -2.22 -14.20 3.99
CA GLN A 27 -1.21 -13.15 3.86
C GLN A 27 -1.13 -12.66 2.41
N TYR A 28 -1.21 -11.35 2.21
CA TYR A 28 -1.10 -10.71 0.91
C TYR A 28 0.08 -9.75 0.87
N LYS A 29 0.65 -9.60 -0.33
CA LYS A 29 1.66 -8.60 -0.64
C LYS A 29 1.02 -7.45 -1.40
N GLY A 30 1.03 -6.29 -0.78
CA GLY A 30 0.55 -5.04 -1.33
C GLY A 30 1.65 -4.27 -2.06
N LEU A 31 1.32 -3.67 -3.19
CA LEU A 31 2.14 -2.66 -3.86
C LEU A 31 1.40 -1.33 -3.87
N ILE A 32 2.06 -0.30 -3.35
CA ILE A 32 1.63 1.10 -3.40
C ILE A 32 2.53 1.79 -4.43
N HIS A 33 1.97 2.12 -5.60
CA HIS A 33 2.72 2.87 -6.62
C HIS A 33 2.97 4.30 -6.15
N ILE A 34 4.09 4.93 -6.54
CA ILE A 34 4.44 6.31 -6.14
C ILE A 34 3.32 7.32 -6.40
N SER A 35 2.58 7.17 -7.51
CA SER A 35 1.42 8.02 -7.85
C SER A 35 0.19 7.85 -6.93
N GLU A 36 0.18 6.79 -6.14
CA GLU A 36 -0.88 6.47 -5.17
C GLU A 36 -0.43 6.73 -3.71
N ILE A 37 0.79 7.24 -3.50
CA ILE A 37 1.31 7.64 -2.18
C ILE A 37 0.75 9.01 -1.78
N ALA A 38 0.85 10.01 -2.66
CA ALA A 38 0.41 11.37 -2.39
C ALA A 38 -0.22 12.05 -3.62
N ASN A 39 -0.99 13.12 -3.38
CA ASN A 39 -1.51 14.00 -4.44
C ASN A 39 -0.47 15.03 -4.92
N THR A 40 0.64 15.18 -4.20
CA THR A 40 1.73 16.10 -4.50
C THR A 40 2.91 15.35 -5.11
N PHE A 41 3.86 16.10 -5.68
CA PHE A 41 5.11 15.52 -6.16
C PHE A 41 5.89 14.91 -4.98
N VAL A 42 6.14 13.60 -5.06
CA VAL A 42 6.92 12.86 -4.07
C VAL A 42 8.39 12.90 -4.50
N ASN A 43 9.19 13.75 -3.85
CA ASN A 43 10.63 13.81 -4.11
C ASN A 43 11.38 12.64 -3.46
N ASP A 44 10.98 12.27 -2.24
CA ASP A 44 11.49 11.10 -1.53
C ASP A 44 10.32 10.32 -0.92
N ILE A 45 10.27 9.01 -1.16
CA ILE A 45 9.20 8.15 -0.65
C ILE A 45 9.35 7.95 0.88
N ASN A 46 10.58 8.00 1.41
CA ASN A 46 10.86 7.78 2.82
C ASN A 46 10.29 8.87 3.75
N ASP A 47 9.96 10.04 3.19
CA ASP A 47 9.25 11.11 3.91
C ASP A 47 7.78 10.77 4.18
N PHE A 48 7.17 9.92 3.34
CA PHE A 48 5.76 9.55 3.45
C PHE A 48 5.55 8.20 4.15
N VAL A 49 6.44 7.25 3.90
CA VAL A 49 6.34 5.88 4.43
C VAL A 49 7.70 5.36 4.83
N LYS A 50 7.76 4.55 5.89
CA LYS A 50 8.99 3.92 6.37
C LYS A 50 8.82 2.41 6.48
N VAL A 51 9.90 1.67 6.23
CA VAL A 51 9.91 0.22 6.47
C VAL A 51 9.59 -0.05 7.93
N GLY A 52 8.65 -0.96 8.17
CA GLY A 52 8.14 -1.31 9.49
C GLY A 52 6.99 -0.43 9.99
N GLN A 53 6.62 0.64 9.27
CA GLN A 53 5.50 1.50 9.62
C GLN A 53 4.18 0.86 9.20
N ASP A 54 3.18 0.97 10.08
CA ASP A 54 1.79 0.65 9.77
C ASP A 54 1.10 1.87 9.16
N VAL A 55 0.45 1.67 8.00
CA VAL A 55 -0.26 2.72 7.26
C VAL A 55 -1.62 2.23 6.80
N GLU A 56 -2.61 3.11 6.81
CA GLU A 56 -3.92 2.82 6.24
C GLU A 56 -3.89 3.01 4.72
N VAL A 57 -4.47 2.06 4.00
CA VAL A 57 -4.51 2.03 2.54
C VAL A 57 -5.85 1.51 2.06
N LEU A 58 -6.23 1.94 0.86
CA LEU A 58 -7.38 1.44 0.14
C LEU A 58 -6.95 0.31 -0.81
N ILE A 59 -7.65 -0.81 -0.77
CA ILE A 59 -7.50 -1.87 -1.79
C ILE A 59 -8.16 -1.40 -3.08
N LEU A 60 -7.35 -1.18 -4.11
CA LEU A 60 -7.81 -0.86 -5.47
C LEU A 60 -8.14 -2.12 -6.26
N GLU A 61 -7.27 -3.12 -6.14
CA GLU A 61 -7.39 -4.39 -6.85
C GLU A 61 -6.78 -5.48 -5.98
N LEU A 62 -7.41 -6.65 -5.93
CA LEU A 62 -6.92 -7.80 -5.19
C LEU A 62 -6.87 -9.00 -6.14
N ASN A 63 -5.72 -9.66 -6.17
CA ASN A 63 -5.47 -10.87 -6.92
C ASN A 63 -5.25 -12.01 -5.92
N ASP A 64 -6.27 -12.84 -5.72
CA ASP A 64 -6.23 -13.97 -4.78
C ASP A 64 -5.27 -15.07 -5.24
N GLU A 65 -5.17 -15.31 -6.54
CA GLU A 65 -4.31 -16.35 -7.13
C GLU A 65 -2.83 -16.09 -6.84
N LYS A 66 -2.41 -14.83 -6.86
CA LYS A 66 -1.03 -14.41 -6.61
C LYS A 66 -0.79 -13.90 -5.20
N ALA A 67 -1.82 -13.86 -4.36
CA ALA A 67 -1.79 -13.19 -3.05
C ALA A 67 -1.22 -11.77 -3.13
N GLN A 68 -1.63 -11.01 -4.16
CA GLN A 68 -1.14 -9.65 -4.42
C GLN A 68 -2.29 -8.66 -4.40
N ALA A 69 -2.03 -7.44 -3.93
CA ALA A 69 -3.01 -6.36 -3.98
C ALA A 69 -2.37 -5.05 -4.43
N LYS A 70 -3.13 -4.29 -5.21
CA LYS A 70 -2.80 -2.91 -5.54
C LYS A 70 -3.44 -2.00 -4.51
N LEU A 71 -2.60 -1.18 -3.88
CA LEU A 71 -2.97 -0.37 -2.73
C LEU A 71 -2.80 1.12 -3.04
N SER A 72 -3.54 1.96 -2.31
CA SER A 72 -3.43 3.42 -2.42
C SER A 72 -3.59 4.08 -1.07
N ILE A 73 -2.60 4.88 -0.68
CA ILE A 73 -2.67 5.71 0.54
C ILE A 73 -3.55 6.95 0.24
N LYS A 74 -3.38 7.51 -0.94
CA LYS A 74 -4.04 8.74 -1.40
C LYS A 74 -5.57 8.65 -1.39
N LYS A 75 -6.13 7.48 -1.73
CA LYS A 75 -7.57 7.29 -1.88
C LYS A 75 -8.30 6.91 -0.59
N VAL A 76 -7.60 6.78 0.54
CA VAL A 76 -8.24 6.45 1.83
C VAL A 76 -9.20 7.55 2.28
N ASN A 77 -8.85 8.82 2.02
CA ASN A 77 -9.63 10.00 2.43
C ASN A 77 -10.23 10.78 1.24
N ALA A 78 -10.37 10.12 0.08
CA ALA A 78 -10.88 10.74 -1.16
C ALA A 78 -12.40 10.55 -1.33
#